data_AF-A0A5B6VRD9-F1
#
_entry.id   AF-A0A5B6VRD9-F1
#
_cell.length_a   1.000
_cell.length_b   1.000
_cell.length_c   1.000
_cell.angle_alpha   90.00
_cell.angle_beta   90.00
_cell.angle_gamma   90.00
#
_symmetry.space_group_name_H-M   'P 1'
#
loop_
_entity.id
_entity.type
_entity.pdbx_description
1 polymer ?
#
loop_
_entity_poly.entity_id
_entity_poly.type
_entity_poly.pdbx_seq_one_letter_code
_entity_poly.pdbx_strand_id
1 'polypeptide(L)'
;MSFGGPPVTTHSVEEADELLRSDEQDSAIEAEVLSAPPKLVYSKLLLSFTRKLLVATVDKWDNHVLAIDKVVPSNWKNEPAGRILELSILHLAMSEITILGTRHPIVINEAVDLAKRFCDGAAPRIINGCLRTFVKDLAGTSTAQTSNSKLEVPLQV
;
A
#
# COMPACT_ATOMS: atom_id res chain seq x y z
N MET A 1 7.55 -2.38 19.73
CA MET A 1 8.02 -3.31 18.69
C MET A 1 8.92 -2.53 17.75
N SER A 2 10.21 -2.87 17.67
CA SER A 2 11.13 -2.28 16.68
C SER A 2 11.02 -3.12 15.42
N PHE A 3 10.37 -2.59 14.39
CA PHE A 3 10.16 -3.29 13.12
C PHE A 3 11.19 -2.77 12.11
N GLY A 4 12.12 -3.63 11.70
CA GLY A 4 13.18 -3.31 10.74
C GLY A 4 14.58 -3.78 11.15
N GLY A 5 14.72 -4.49 12.27
CA GLY A 5 16.05 -4.80 12.82
C GLY A 5 16.83 -3.52 13.17
N PRO A 6 17.99 -3.63 13.83
CA PRO A 6 18.97 -2.54 13.80
C PRO A 6 19.45 -2.33 12.34
N PRO A 7 19.87 -1.10 11.97
CA PRO A 7 20.51 -0.85 10.68
C PRO A 7 21.64 -1.86 10.45
N VAL A 8 21.79 -2.33 9.22
CA VAL A 8 22.95 -3.16 8.87
C VAL A 8 24.19 -2.27 8.99
N THR A 9 25.06 -2.62 9.93
CA THR A 9 26.32 -1.91 10.17
C THR A 9 27.46 -2.81 9.75
N THR A 10 28.38 -2.27 8.94
CA THR A 10 29.62 -2.95 8.58
C THR A 10 30.76 -2.43 9.44
N HIS A 11 31.68 -3.31 9.81
CA HIS A 11 32.88 -2.98 10.58
C HIS A 11 34.08 -2.68 9.69
N SER A 12 34.03 -3.06 8.41
CA SER A 12 35.06 -2.73 7.41
C SER A 12 34.47 -2.40 6.03
N VAL A 13 35.32 -1.87 5.14
CA VAL A 13 34.94 -1.57 3.75
C VAL A 13 34.72 -2.87 2.98
N GLU A 14 35.55 -3.89 3.23
CA GLU A 14 35.43 -5.20 2.59
C GLU A 14 34.10 -5.89 2.92
N GLU A 15 33.63 -5.79 4.17
CA GLU A 15 32.32 -6.31 4.57
C GLU A 15 31.18 -5.57 3.87
N ALA A 16 31.30 -4.24 3.70
CA ALA A 16 30.32 -3.45 2.96
C ALA A 16 30.27 -3.85 1.48
N ASP A 17 31.43 -4.02 0.84
CA ASP A 17 31.53 -4.44 -0.55
C ASP A 17 30.97 -5.85 -0.77
N GLU A 18 31.18 -6.76 0.18
CA GLU A 18 30.61 -8.12 0.10
C GLU A 18 29.08 -8.12 0.22
N LEU A 19 28.51 -7.32 1.12
CA LEU A 19 27.07 -7.15 1.23
C LEU A 19 26.47 -6.54 -0.04
N LEU A 20 27.08 -5.48 -0.58
CA LEU A 20 26.63 -4.87 -1.84
C LEU A 20 26.63 -5.88 -2.99
N ARG A 21 27.68 -6.71 -3.09
CA ARG A 21 27.75 -7.76 -4.12
C ARG A 21 26.64 -8.81 -3.94
N SER A 22 26.30 -9.16 -2.69
CA SER A 22 25.20 -10.08 -2.42
C SER A 22 23.87 -9.48 -2.85
N ASP A 23 23.59 -8.23 -2.48
CA ASP A 23 22.35 -7.53 -2.83
C ASP A 23 22.22 -7.37 -4.35
N GLU A 24 23.31 -7.08 -5.05
CA GLU A 24 23.34 -7.01 -6.52
C GLU A 24 23.03 -8.36 -7.17
N GLN A 25 23.56 -9.46 -6.63
CA GLN A 25 23.29 -10.81 -7.13
C GLN A 25 21.83 -11.20 -6.91
N ASP A 26 21.29 -10.96 -5.72
CA ASP A 26 19.88 -11.24 -5.40
C ASP A 26 18.95 -10.40 -6.30
N SER A 27 19.30 -9.13 -6.51
CA SER A 27 18.57 -8.23 -7.41
C SER A 27 18.60 -8.73 -8.87
N ALA A 28 19.73 -9.26 -9.34
CA ALA A 28 19.85 -9.81 -10.69
C ALA A 28 18.98 -11.06 -10.90
N ILE A 29 18.95 -11.95 -9.92
CA ILE A 29 18.09 -13.14 -9.93
C ILE A 29 16.62 -12.73 -9.95
N GLU A 30 16.23 -11.77 -9.10
CA GLU A 30 14.85 -11.27 -9.07
C GLU A 30 14.46 -10.63 -10.41
N ALA A 31 15.35 -9.86 -11.04
CA ALA A 31 15.12 -9.27 -12.36
C ALA A 31 14.92 -10.33 -13.45
N GLU A 32 15.70 -11.41 -13.43
CA GLU A 32 15.54 -12.53 -14.38
C GLU A 32 14.16 -13.18 -14.22
N VAL A 33 13.76 -13.48 -12.99
CA VAL A 33 12.44 -14.05 -12.67
C VAL A 33 11.31 -13.11 -13.13
N LEU A 34 11.46 -11.81 -12.91
CA LEU A 34 10.46 -10.81 -13.31
C LEU A 34 10.38 -10.61 -14.84
N SER A 35 11.44 -10.91 -15.58
CA SER A 35 11.46 -10.81 -17.05
C SER A 35 10.76 -11.99 -17.74
N ALA A 36 10.59 -13.11 -17.04
CA ALA A 36 9.93 -14.29 -17.59
C ALA A 36 8.41 -14.06 -17.77
N PRO A 37 7.76 -14.76 -18.73
CA PRO A 37 6.32 -14.63 -18.92
C PRO A 37 5.57 -14.90 -17.61
N PRO A 38 4.65 -14.02 -17.15
CA PRO A 38 4.02 -14.15 -15.84
C PRO A 38 3.29 -15.48 -15.62
N LYS A 39 2.80 -16.10 -16.70
CA LYS A 39 2.14 -17.42 -16.67
C LYS A 39 3.08 -18.59 -16.36
N LEU A 40 4.38 -18.40 -16.54
CA LEU A 40 5.43 -19.38 -16.24
C LEU A 40 5.89 -19.27 -14.78
N VAL A 41 5.88 -18.05 -14.23
CA VAL A 41 6.39 -17.74 -12.88
C VAL A 41 5.30 -17.85 -11.83
N TYR A 42 4.09 -17.36 -12.13
CA TYR A 42 3.02 -17.21 -11.15
C TYR A 42 1.85 -18.16 -11.40
N SER A 43 1.23 -18.61 -10.31
CA SER A 43 0.02 -19.44 -10.37
C SER A 43 -1.17 -18.68 -10.97
N LYS A 44 -2.12 -19.41 -11.56
CA LYS A 44 -3.36 -18.82 -12.11
C LYS A 44 -4.14 -18.01 -11.05
N LEU A 45 -4.10 -18.45 -9.80
CA LEU A 45 -4.76 -17.77 -8.68
C LEU A 45 -4.14 -16.39 -8.43
N LEU A 46 -2.80 -16.32 -8.36
CA LEU A 46 -2.09 -15.04 -8.19
C LEU A 46 -2.36 -14.10 -9.35
N LEU A 47 -2.23 -14.58 -10.60
CA LEU A 47 -2.49 -13.75 -11.78
C LEU A 47 -3.93 -13.22 -11.83
N SER A 48 -4.91 -14.03 -11.44
CA SER A 48 -6.31 -13.62 -11.32
C SER A 48 -6.49 -12.58 -10.22
N PHE A 49 -5.86 -12.77 -9.07
CA PHE A 49 -5.93 -11.84 -7.95
C PHE A 49 -5.28 -10.49 -8.31
N THR A 50 -4.05 -10.50 -8.84
CA THR A 50 -3.33 -9.29 -9.27
C THR A 50 -4.13 -8.51 -10.30
N ARG A 51 -4.78 -9.19 -11.26
CA ARG A 51 -5.67 -8.54 -12.22
C ARG A 51 -6.84 -7.84 -11.53
N LYS A 52 -7.50 -8.49 -10.58
CA LYS A 52 -8.62 -7.90 -9.83
C LYS A 52 -8.17 -6.67 -9.04
N LEU A 53 -7.02 -6.75 -8.38
CA LEU A 53 -6.45 -5.63 -7.64
C LEU A 53 -6.12 -4.46 -8.56
N LEU A 54 -5.48 -4.71 -9.70
CA LEU A 54 -5.13 -3.65 -10.65
C LEU A 54 -6.37 -2.96 -11.23
N VAL A 55 -7.39 -3.74 -11.62
CA VAL A 55 -8.67 -3.19 -12.10
C VAL A 55 -9.32 -2.35 -11.01
N ALA A 56 -9.37 -2.84 -9.78
CA ALA A 56 -9.90 -2.10 -8.64
C ALA A 56 -9.16 -0.76 -8.42
N THR A 57 -7.83 -0.76 -8.56
CA THR A 57 -7.02 0.46 -8.43
C THR A 57 -7.28 1.47 -9.53
N VAL A 58 -7.40 1.03 -10.77
CA VAL A 58 -7.73 1.90 -11.90
C VAL A 58 -9.13 2.49 -11.76
N ASP A 59 -10.13 1.65 -11.43
CA ASP A 59 -11.53 2.07 -11.32
C ASP A 59 -11.78 3.11 -10.22
N LYS A 60 -10.95 3.12 -9.18
CA LYS A 60 -11.07 4.06 -8.05
C LYS A 60 -9.97 5.10 -8.00
N TRP A 61 -9.16 5.20 -9.05
CA TRP A 61 -8.00 6.09 -9.08
C TRP A 61 -8.34 7.51 -8.63
N ASP A 62 -9.31 8.16 -9.28
CA ASP A 62 -9.70 9.55 -8.99
C ASP A 62 -10.19 9.73 -7.54
N ASN A 63 -10.96 8.77 -7.03
CA ASN A 63 -11.43 8.80 -5.65
C ASN A 63 -10.27 8.62 -4.66
N HIS A 64 -9.30 7.77 -4.97
CA HIS A 64 -8.12 7.56 -4.15
C HIS A 64 -7.19 8.76 -4.17
N VAL A 65 -7.04 9.48 -5.30
CA VAL A 65 -6.27 10.73 -5.34
C VAL A 65 -6.83 11.73 -4.32
N LEU A 66 -8.15 11.90 -4.28
CA LEU A 66 -8.82 12.77 -3.31
C LEU A 66 -8.69 12.27 -1.86
N ALA A 67 -8.75 10.96 -1.65
CA ALA A 67 -8.57 10.36 -0.32
C ALA A 67 -7.13 10.51 0.19
N ILE A 68 -6.15 10.27 -0.68
CA ILE A 68 -4.72 10.40 -0.41
C ILE A 68 -4.38 11.84 -0.06
N ASP A 69 -4.87 12.82 -0.84
CA ASP A 69 -4.62 14.23 -0.53
C ASP A 69 -5.12 14.61 0.87
N LYS A 70 -6.20 14.01 1.37
CA LYS A 70 -6.68 14.28 2.74
C LYS A 70 -5.78 13.71 3.84
N VAL A 71 -5.11 12.57 3.59
CA VAL A 71 -4.40 11.82 4.64
C VAL A 71 -2.88 11.98 4.61
N VAL A 72 -2.30 12.37 3.48
CA VAL A 72 -0.85 12.54 3.35
C VAL A 72 -0.35 13.85 3.95
N PRO A 73 0.87 13.85 4.53
CA PRO A 73 1.45 15.05 5.10
C PRO A 73 1.80 16.08 4.01
N SER A 74 1.78 17.38 4.37
CA SER A 74 1.98 18.48 3.41
C SER A 74 3.30 18.41 2.64
N ASN A 75 4.36 17.87 3.26
CA ASN A 75 5.64 17.71 2.58
C ASN A 75 5.57 16.72 1.40
N TRP A 76 4.70 15.71 1.45
CA TRP A 76 4.49 14.79 0.32
C TRP A 76 3.68 15.44 -0.80
N LYS A 77 2.77 16.36 -0.45
CA LYS A 77 1.97 17.12 -1.42
C LYS A 77 2.82 18.06 -2.27
N ASN A 78 3.85 18.64 -1.67
CA ASN A 78 4.74 19.59 -2.34
C ASN A 78 5.68 18.89 -3.34
N GLU A 79 6.02 17.63 -3.12
CA GLU A 79 6.97 16.86 -3.92
C GLU A 79 6.43 15.46 -4.31
N PRO A 80 5.31 15.38 -5.06
CA PRO A 80 4.68 14.10 -5.38
C PRO A 80 5.56 13.22 -6.27
N ALA A 81 6.37 13.82 -7.14
CA ALA A 81 7.30 13.10 -8.00
C ALA A 81 8.40 12.37 -7.22
N GLY A 82 8.79 12.89 -6.05
CA GLY A 82 9.75 12.24 -5.15
C GLY A 82 9.13 11.16 -4.26
N ARG A 83 7.81 10.92 -4.38
CA ARG A 83 7.02 10.02 -3.52
C ARG A 83 6.19 9.00 -4.29
N ILE A 84 6.58 8.70 -5.53
CA ILE A 84 5.80 7.84 -6.43
C ILE A 84 5.56 6.46 -5.81
N LEU A 85 6.56 5.88 -5.16
CA LEU A 85 6.43 4.55 -4.54
C LEU A 85 5.46 4.58 -3.36
N GLU A 86 5.62 5.55 -2.46
CA GLU A 86 4.77 5.70 -1.29
C GLU A 86 3.30 5.94 -1.69
N LEU A 87 3.06 6.79 -2.68
CA LEU A 87 1.71 7.07 -3.20
C LEU A 87 1.13 5.83 -3.91
N SER A 88 1.94 5.07 -4.65
CA SER A 88 1.51 3.83 -5.30
C SER A 88 1.07 2.78 -4.29
N ILE A 89 1.82 2.62 -3.19
CA ILE A 89 1.46 1.71 -2.09
C ILE A 89 0.12 2.13 -1.46
N LEU A 90 -0.10 3.43 -1.24
CA LEU A 90 -1.37 3.93 -0.71
C LEU A 90 -2.54 3.62 -1.66
N HIS A 91 -2.38 3.84 -2.97
CA HIS A 91 -3.40 3.51 -3.97
C HIS A 91 -3.76 2.03 -3.94
N LEU A 92 -2.78 1.12 -3.94
CA LEU A 92 -3.00 -0.32 -3.89
C LEU A 92 -3.74 -0.73 -2.60
N ALA A 93 -3.25 -0.28 -1.46
CA ALA A 93 -3.83 -0.61 -0.15
C ALA A 93 -5.28 -0.10 -0.01
N MET A 94 -5.55 1.15 -0.42
CA MET A 94 -6.91 1.71 -0.37
C MET A 94 -7.86 0.96 -1.31
N SER A 95 -7.38 0.53 -2.47
CA SER A 95 -8.16 -0.27 -3.43
C SER A 95 -8.53 -1.63 -2.87
N GLU A 96 -7.57 -2.31 -2.24
CA GLU A 96 -7.81 -3.61 -1.63
C GLU A 96 -8.79 -3.51 -0.44
N ILE A 97 -8.62 -2.48 0.40
CA ILE A 97 -9.50 -2.19 1.53
C ILE A 97 -10.95 -1.93 1.09
N THR A 98 -11.14 -1.14 0.03
CA THR A 98 -12.48 -0.68 -0.37
C THR A 98 -13.22 -1.63 -1.29
N ILE A 99 -12.52 -2.35 -2.18
CA ILE A 99 -13.15 -3.19 -3.20
C ILE A 99 -13.04 -4.67 -2.89
N LEU A 100 -11.84 -5.14 -2.51
CA LEU A 100 -11.60 -6.57 -2.30
C LEU A 100 -12.09 -7.04 -0.93
N GLY A 101 -12.31 -6.12 0.01
CA GLY A 101 -12.85 -6.42 1.33
C GLY A 101 -11.88 -7.21 2.22
N THR A 102 -10.59 -7.21 1.87
CA THR A 102 -9.55 -7.80 2.73
C THR A 102 -9.55 -7.09 4.08
N ARG A 103 -9.33 -7.83 5.16
CA ARG A 103 -9.31 -7.28 6.52
C ARG A 103 -8.28 -6.17 6.61
N HIS A 104 -8.71 -4.97 7.01
CA HIS A 104 -7.85 -3.77 7.03
C HIS A 104 -6.51 -3.96 7.78
N PRO A 105 -6.44 -4.65 8.93
CA PRO A 105 -5.16 -4.87 9.60
C PRO A 105 -4.14 -5.64 8.76
N ILE A 106 -4.60 -6.58 7.91
CA ILE A 106 -3.72 -7.35 7.02
C ILE A 106 -3.16 -6.42 5.95
N VAL A 107 -4.04 -5.71 5.22
CA VAL A 107 -3.63 -4.79 4.15
C VAL A 107 -2.67 -3.72 4.65
N ILE A 108 -2.92 -3.16 5.85
CA ILE A 108 -2.05 -2.16 6.46
C ILE A 108 -0.66 -2.75 6.76
N ASN A 109 -0.59 -3.96 7.31
CA ASN A 109 0.70 -4.59 7.60
C ASN A 109 1.48 -4.89 6.32
N GLU A 110 0.84 -5.46 5.29
CA GLU A 110 1.48 -5.75 4.00
C GLU A 110 1.96 -4.46 3.29
N ALA A 111 1.17 -3.38 3.36
CA ALA A 111 1.57 -2.08 2.80
C ALA A 111 2.80 -1.50 3.53
N VAL A 112 2.88 -1.68 4.85
CA VAL A 112 4.03 -1.27 5.65
C VAL A 112 5.27 -2.12 5.33
N ASP A 113 5.10 -3.41 5.09
CA ASP A 113 6.22 -4.29 4.73
C ASP A 113 6.73 -4.01 3.32
N LEU A 114 5.85 -3.70 2.36
CA LEU A 114 6.26 -3.16 1.05
C LEU A 114 7.03 -1.84 1.20
N ALA A 115 6.56 -0.94 2.06
CA ALA A 115 7.24 0.34 2.29
C ALA A 115 8.64 0.17 2.90
N LYS A 116 8.85 -0.84 3.77
CA LYS A 116 10.20 -1.13 4.30
C LYS A 116 11.14 -1.66 3.22
N ARG A 117 10.60 -2.38 2.24
CA ARG A 117 11.39 -2.99 1.18
C ARG A 117 11.78 -1.99 0.09
N PHE A 118 10.90 -1.04 -0.22
CA PHE A 118 11.05 -0.17 -1.39
C PHE A 118 11.10 1.33 -1.08
N CYS A 119 10.92 1.75 0.18
CA CYS A 119 10.91 3.15 0.56
C CYS A 119 11.82 3.41 1.76
N ASP A 120 12.28 4.66 1.88
CA ASP A 120 13.27 5.04 2.88
C ASP A 120 12.70 5.88 4.03
N GLY A 121 13.49 5.95 5.10
CA GLY A 121 13.29 6.87 6.21
C GLY A 121 11.97 6.65 6.95
N ALA A 122 11.13 7.68 6.98
CA ALA A 122 9.87 7.66 7.74
C ALA A 122 8.68 7.07 6.96
N ALA A 123 8.86 6.64 5.70
CA ALA A 123 7.77 6.21 4.84
C ALA A 123 6.90 5.08 5.43
N PRO A 124 7.45 3.98 6.00
CA PRO A 124 6.62 2.91 6.58
C PRO A 124 5.70 3.41 7.71
N ARG A 125 6.21 4.31 8.56
CA ARG A 125 5.44 4.92 9.65
C ARG A 125 4.34 5.84 9.13
N ILE A 126 4.64 6.64 8.10
CA ILE A 126 3.69 7.58 7.50
C ILE A 126 2.57 6.80 6.81
N ILE A 127 2.89 5.79 5.99
CA ILE A 127 1.90 4.94 5.31
C ILE A 127 0.95 4.28 6.30
N ASN A 128 1.48 3.72 7.39
CA ASN A 128 0.65 3.16 8.48
C ASN A 128 -0.31 4.21 9.07
N GLY A 129 0.16 5.44 9.29
CA GLY A 129 -0.66 6.55 9.77
C GLY A 129 -1.77 6.93 8.79
N CYS A 130 -1.42 7.12 7.51
CA CYS A 130 -2.37 7.49 6.45
C CYS A 130 -3.48 6.44 6.29
N LEU A 131 -3.14 5.15 6.23
CA LEU A 131 -4.13 4.08 6.07
C LEU A 131 -5.04 3.93 7.30
N ARG A 132 -4.53 4.13 8.51
CA ARG A 132 -5.37 4.14 9.73
C ARG A 132 -6.37 5.28 9.74
N THR A 133 -5.95 6.48 9.35
CA THR A 133 -6.84 7.64 9.20
C THR A 133 -7.91 7.35 8.14
N PHE A 134 -7.51 6.84 6.99
CA PHE A 134 -8.44 6.46 5.92
C PHE A 134 -9.51 5.45 6.36
N VAL A 135 -9.12 4.38 7.06
CA VAL A 135 -10.06 3.37 7.57
C VAL A 135 -11.01 3.96 8.63
N LYS A 136 -10.52 4.86 9.47
CA LYS A 136 -11.35 5.56 10.47
C LYS A 136 -12.42 6.43 9.79
N ASP A 137 -12.06 7.14 8.73
CA ASP A 137 -13.00 7.97 7.97
C ASP A 137 -14.05 7.12 7.25
N LEU A 138 -13.65 5.96 6.71
CA LEU A 138 -14.57 5.01 6.08
C LEU A 138 -15.61 4.47 7.09
N ALA A 139 -15.16 4.14 8.30
CA ALA A 139 -16.05 3.72 9.38
C ALA A 139 -17.03 4.82 9.79
N GLY A 140 -16.57 6.08 9.90
CA GLY A 140 -17.41 7.23 10.21
C GLY A 140 -18.46 7.54 9.13
N THR A 141 -18.12 7.29 7.85
CA THR A 141 -19.02 7.50 6.72
C THR A 141 -20.14 6.43 6.67
N SER A 142 -19.82 5.18 7.06
CA SER A 142 -20.81 4.09 7.13
C SER A 142 -21.88 4.33 8.21
N THR A 143 -21.52 4.93 9.34
CA THR A 143 -22.47 5.29 10.40
C THR A 143 -23.42 6.42 9.98
N ALA A 144 -22.93 7.40 9.21
CA ALA A 144 -23.74 8.52 8.72
C ALA A 144 -24.74 8.13 7.61
N GLN A 145 -24.41 7.13 6.77
CA GLN A 145 -25.35 6.62 5.75
C GLN A 145 -26.49 5.80 6.36
N THR A 146 -26.25 5.13 7.50
CA THR A 146 -27.27 4.32 8.19
C THR A 146 -28.33 5.20 8.90
N SER A 147 -28.00 6.45 9.25
CA SER A 147 -28.97 7.39 9.85
C SER A 147 -29.90 8.05 8.84
N ASN A 148 -29.51 8.16 7.56
CA ASN A 148 -30.33 8.81 6.53
C ASN A 148 -31.36 7.88 5.87
N SER A 149 -31.28 6.56 6.04
CA SER A 149 -32.26 5.61 5.49
C SER A 149 -33.46 5.32 6.41
N LYS A 150 -33.55 5.97 7.58
CA LYS A 150 -34.64 5.79 8.55
C LYS A 150 -35.80 6.79 8.45
N LEU A 151 -35.83 7.64 7.43
CA LEU A 151 -36.81 8.73 7.30
C LEU A 151 -37.64 8.67 6.00
N GLU A 152 -38.09 7.48 5.56
CA GLU A 152 -39.22 7.41 4.62
C GLU A 152 -40.09 6.18 4.94
N VAL A 153 -41.04 6.35 5.86
CA VAL A 153 -42.31 5.61 5.83
C VAL A 153 -43.43 6.63 6.09
N PRO A 154 -44.20 7.05 5.08
CA PRO A 154 -45.40 7.82 5.33
C PRO A 154 -46.48 6.87 5.83
N LEU A 155 -46.90 7.02 7.10
CA LEU A 155 -48.19 6.51 7.55
C LEU A 155 -49.29 7.25 6.78
N GLN A 156 -50.00 6.55 5.92
CA GLN A 156 -51.35 6.95 5.49
C GLN A 156 -52.36 6.31 6.45
N VAL A 157 -53.15 7.15 7.12
CA VAL A 157 -54.47 6.83 7.67
C VAL A 157 -55.48 7.66 6.89
#